data_AF-A0A7Y2B8T9-F1
#
_entry.id   AF-A0A7Y2B8T9-F1
#
_cell.length_a   1.000
_cell.length_b   1.000
_cell.length_c   1.000
_cell.angle_alpha   90.00
_cell.angle_beta   90.00
_cell.angle_gamma   90.00
#
_symmetry.space_group_name_H-M   'P 1'
#
loop_
_entity.id
_entity.type
_entity.pdbx_description
1 polymer ?
#
loop_
_entity_poly.entity_id
_entity_poly.type
_entity_poly.pdbx_seq_one_letter_code
_entity_poly.pdbx_strand_id
1 'polypeptide(L)' 'MNRGLGDTIIALSTPPGMGAIGVIRLSGREAIEICDRFFFGRNLLKVEANTVHYGKF' A
#
# COMPACT_ATOMS: atom_id res chain seq x y z
N MET A 1 23.42 12.82 -1.48
CA MET A 1 21.99 12.45 -1.40
C MET A 1 21.82 11.50 -0.23
N ASN A 2 21.43 12.00 0.94
CA ASN A 2 21.06 11.13 2.06
C ASN A 2 19.69 10.53 1.71
N ARG A 3 19.68 9.27 1.24
CA ARG A 3 18.43 8.51 1.17
C ARG A 3 18.02 8.23 2.62
N GLY A 4 17.01 8.95 3.11
CA GLY A 4 16.49 8.76 4.45
C GLY A 4 15.91 7.36 4.56
N LEU A 5 16.55 6.48 5.35
CA LEU A 5 16.05 5.12 5.60
C LEU A 5 14.69 5.10 6.33
N GLY A 6 14.16 6.27 6.72
CA GLY A 6 12.86 6.41 7.39
C GLY A 6 11.70 6.83 6.48
N ASP A 7 11.96 7.14 5.20
CA ASP A 7 10.94 7.63 4.29
C ASP A 7 9.95 6.51 3.91
N THR A 8 8.67 6.87 3.69
CA THR A 8 7.69 5.94 3.14
C THR A 8 7.91 5.78 1.63
N ILE A 9 8.11 4.54 1.18
CA ILE A 9 8.39 4.18 -0.23
C ILE A 9 7.23 3.43 -0.87
N ILE A 10 7.14 3.50 -2.20
CA ILE A 10 6.13 2.80 -3.01
C ILE A 10 6.76 2.22 -4.28
N ALA A 11 6.36 1.01 -4.68
CA ALA A 11 6.80 0.38 -5.92
C ALA A 11 5.81 -0.67 -6.45
N LEU A 12 5.89 -0.94 -7.75
CA LEU A 12 5.33 -2.17 -8.33
C LEU A 12 6.08 -3.38 -7.75
N SER A 13 5.34 -4.37 -7.26
CA SER A 13 5.90 -5.63 -6.74
C SER A 13 5.74 -6.80 -7.71
N THR A 14 5.07 -6.57 -8.83
CA THR A 14 4.90 -7.52 -9.94
C THR A 14 5.57 -6.98 -11.20
N PRO A 15 6.03 -7.87 -12.12
CA PRO A 15 6.57 -7.43 -13.41
C PRO A 15 5.56 -6.59 -14.22
N PRO A 16 6.04 -5.65 -15.05
CA PRO A 16 5.18 -4.95 -16.00
C PRO A 16 4.72 -5.91 -17.11
N GLY A 17 3.52 -5.67 -17.65
CA GLY A 17 2.96 -6.44 -18.76
C GLY A 17 1.54 -6.92 -18.50
N MET A 18 1.10 -7.92 -19.28
CA MET A 18 -0.23 -8.49 -19.15
C MET A 18 -0.26 -9.59 -18.08
N GLY A 19 -1.22 -9.48 -17.16
CA GLY A 19 -1.46 -10.46 -16.10
C GLY A 19 -2.83 -10.24 -15.46
N ALA A 20 -3.32 -11.23 -14.72
CA ALA A 20 -4.61 -11.12 -14.04
C ALA A 20 -4.59 -10.14 -12.87
N ILE A 21 -3.44 -10.01 -12.19
CA ILE A 21 -3.27 -9.21 -10.97
C ILE A 21 -1.95 -8.45 -11.07
N GLY A 22 -1.99 -7.15 -10.73
CA GLY A 22 -0.81 -6.35 -10.43
C GLY A 22 -0.79 -5.96 -8.96
N VAL A 23 0.39 -5.88 -8.34
CA VAL A 23 0.55 -5.51 -6.93
C VAL A 23 1.39 -4.25 -6.81
N ILE A 24 0.83 -3.24 -6.15
CA ILE A 24 1.56 -2.05 -5.68
C ILE A 24 1.82 -2.23 -4.19
N ARG A 25 3.08 -2.09 -3.76
CA ARG A 25 3.48 -2.23 -2.35
C ARG A 25 4.00 -0.90 -1.82
N LEU A 26 3.50 -0.52 -0.65
CA LEU A 26 3.96 0.62 0.13
C LEU A 26 4.67 0.11 1.38
N SER A 27 5.71 0.81 1.83
CA SER A 27 6.44 0.48 3.05
C SER A 27 6.94 1.74 3.74
N GLY A 28 6.73 1.85 5.05
CA GLY A 28 7.13 3.00 5.86
C GLY A 28 6.07 3.38 6.87
N ARG A 29 6.39 4.39 7.71
CA ARG A 29 5.53 4.81 8.83
C ARG A 29 4.15 5.30 8.37
N GLU A 30 4.05 5.86 7.17
CA GLU A 30 2.82 6.46 6.64
C GLU A 30 2.11 5.54 5.63
N ALA A 31 2.59 4.31 5.40
CA ALA A 31 2.10 3.44 4.33
C ALA A 31 0.60 3.14 4.43
N ILE A 32 0.11 2.87 5.65
CA ILE A 32 -1.31 2.57 5.88
C ILE A 32 -2.18 3.83 5.76
N GLU A 33 -1.71 4.96 6.30
CA GLU A 33 -2.43 6.24 6.20
C GLU A 33 -2.55 6.69 4.74
N ILE A 34 -1.47 6.59 3.96
CA ILE A 34 -1.48 6.89 2.53
C ILE A 34 -2.48 5.98 1.82
N CYS A 35 -2.50 4.68 2.11
CA CYS A 35 -3.40 3.71 1.49
C CYS A 35 -4.88 4.00 1.83
N ASP A 36 -5.19 4.29 3.10
CA ASP A 36 -6.56 4.56 3.57
C ASP A 36 -7.21 5.76 2.86
N ARG A 37 -6.41 6.79 2.51
CA ARG A 37 -6.92 7.96 1.77
C ARG A 37 -7.47 7.64 0.38
N PHE A 38 -7.03 6.55 -0.24
CA PHE A 38 -7.46 6.11 -1.58
C PHE A 38 -8.28 4.82 -1.56
N PHE A 39 -8.52 4.26 -0.37
CA PHE A 39 -9.24 2.99 -0.21
C PHE A 39 -10.66 3.24 0.30
N PHE A 40 -11.65 3.00 -0.56
CA PHE A 40 -13.06 3.06 -0.21
C PHE A 40 -13.54 1.68 0.25
N GLY A 41 -13.49 1.47 1.57
CA GLY A 41 -13.88 0.23 2.22
C GLY A 41 -13.86 0.36 3.74
N ARG A 42 -13.30 -0.65 4.44
CA ARG A 42 -12.97 -0.54 5.86
C ARG A 42 -11.93 0.57 6.07
N ASN A 43 -12.03 1.30 7.19
CA ASN A 43 -10.96 2.19 7.62
C ASN A 43 -9.74 1.36 8.06
N LEU A 44 -8.67 1.41 7.26
CA LEU A 44 -7.45 0.63 7.44
C LEU A 44 -6.62 1.07 8.65
N LEU A 45 -6.91 2.23 9.24
CA LEU A 45 -6.30 2.66 10.51
C LEU A 45 -6.90 1.96 11.73
N LYS A 46 -8.01 1.22 11.57
CA LYS A 46 -8.75 0.56 12.66
C LYS A 46 -8.79 -0.97 12.55
N VAL A 47 -8.11 -1.55 11.57
CA VAL A 47 -8.09 -3.00 11.35
C VAL A 47 -6.86 -3.63 11.98
N GLU A 48 -6.95 -4.93 12.29
CA GLU A 48 -5.81 -5.70 12.78
C GLU A 48 -4.77 -5.92 11.68
N ALA A 49 -3.50 -6.02 12.06
CA ALA A 49 -2.42 -6.35 11.13
C ALA A 49 -2.58 -7.76 10.54
N ASN A 50 -1.97 -8.00 9.37
CA ASN A 50 -1.98 -9.29 8.67
C ASN A 50 -3.38 -9.78 8.24
N THR A 51 -4.25 -8.84 7.88
CA THR A 51 -5.60 -9.11 7.37
C THR A 51 -5.77 -8.63 5.92
N VAL A 52 -6.81 -9.12 5.24
CA VAL A 52 -7.14 -8.73 3.86
C VAL A 52 -8.47 -7.97 3.85
N HIS A 53 -8.49 -6.83 3.15
CA HIS A 53 -9.67 -6.01 2.99
C HIS A 53 -9.97 -5.76 1.51
N TYR A 54 -11.21 -6.04 1.12
CA TYR A 54 -11.72 -5.73 -0.21
C TYR A 54 -12.40 -4.35 -0.20
N GLY A 55 -12.12 -3.55 -1.23
CA GLY A 55 -12.65 -2.20 -1.40
C GLY A 55 -12.45 -1.70 -2.83
N LYS A 56 -12.79 -0.43 -3.06
CA LYS A 56 -12.65 0.24 -4.36
C LYS A 56 -11.81 1.51 -4.23
N PHE A 57 -11.50 2.14 -5.36
CA PHE A 57 -10.93 3.49 -5.49
C PHE A 57 -12.03 4.48 -5.87
#